data_AF-A0A2J8IPU3-F1
#
_entry.id   AF-A0A2J8IPU3-F1
#
_cell.length_a   1.000
_cell.length_b   1.000
_cell.length_c   1.000
_cell.angle_alpha   90.00
_cell.angle_beta   90.00
_cell.angle_gamma   90.00
#
_symmetry.space_group_name_H-M   'P 1'
#
loop_
_entity.id
_entity.type
_entity.pdbx_description
1 polymer ?
#
loop_
_entity_poly.entity_id
_entity_poly.type
_entity_poly.pdbx_seq_one_letter_code
_entity_poly.pdbx_strand_id
1 'polypeptide(L)'
;VVLEAHDAQGDVPVTVIVHDFPGKKLVLSSEKTVLTPATNHMGNVTFMIPANREFKSEKGRNKFVTVQATFGAQVVEKVVLVSLQSGYLFIQTDKTIYTPGST
;
A
#
# COMPACT_ATOMS: atom_id res chain seq x y z
N VAL A 1 2.87 -3.46 6.00
CA VAL A 1 2.40 -4.86 6.18
C VAL A 1 3.32 -5.57 7.15
N VAL A 2 2.78 -6.51 7.93
CA VAL A 2 3.57 -7.38 8.82
C VAL A 2 3.80 -8.70 8.11
N LEU A 3 5.02 -9.21 8.19
CA LEU A 3 5.43 -10.51 7.67
C LEU A 3 5.94 -11.35 8.84
N GLU A 4 5.59 -12.63 8.83
CA GLU A 4 6.04 -13.61 9.83
C GLU A 4 6.34 -14.94 9.13
N ALA A 5 7.38 -15.63 9.60
CA ALA A 5 7.72 -16.98 9.18
C ALA A 5 7.92 -17.87 10.40
N HIS A 6 6.99 -18.80 10.62
CA HIS A 6 7.06 -19.76 11.73
C HIS A 6 8.00 -20.93 11.37
N ASP A 7 8.68 -21.46 12.37
CA ASP A 7 9.58 -22.63 12.27
C ASP A 7 10.77 -22.47 11.30
N ALA A 8 11.07 -21.25 10.87
CA ALA A 8 12.18 -20.95 9.97
C ALA A 8 13.55 -21.14 10.66
N GLN A 9 14.49 -21.73 9.92
CA GLN A 9 15.87 -21.93 10.38
C GLN A 9 16.79 -20.96 9.64
N GLY A 10 17.39 -20.01 10.37
CA GLY A 10 18.27 -18.98 9.79
C GLY A 10 17.53 -17.80 9.14
N ASP A 11 18.23 -17.04 8.32
CA ASP A 11 17.71 -15.81 7.72
C ASP A 11 16.77 -16.12 6.54
N VAL A 12 15.60 -15.47 6.53
CA VAL A 12 14.58 -15.64 5.49
C VAL A 12 14.49 -14.37 4.64
N PRO A 13 15.07 -14.34 3.44
CA PRO A 13 14.89 -13.22 2.53
C PRO A 13 13.46 -13.23 1.98
N VAL A 14 12.78 -12.08 2.07
CA VAL A 14 11.42 -11.90 1.58
C VAL A 14 11.38 -10.77 0.57
N THR A 15 10.75 -11.03 -0.59
CA THR A 15 10.42 -9.98 -1.57
C THR A 15 8.92 -9.74 -1.54
N VAL A 16 8.53 -8.49 -1.28
CA VAL A 16 7.13 -8.04 -1.32
C VAL A 16 6.90 -7.25 -2.59
N ILE A 17 5.94 -7.68 -3.40
CA ILE A 17 5.55 -7.02 -4.64
C ILE A 17 4.06 -6.69 -4.57
N VAL A 18 3.72 -5.45 -4.88
CA VAL A 18 2.33 -5.00 -5.01
C VAL A 18 2.02 -4.93 -6.49
N HIS A 19 0.98 -5.64 -6.92
CA HIS A 19 0.53 -5.68 -8.31
C HIS A 19 -0.85 -5.03 -8.49
N ASP A 20 -1.14 -4.60 -9.72
CA ASP A 20 -2.51 -4.30 -10.14
C ASP A 20 -3.43 -5.53 -10.01
N PHE A 21 -4.73 -5.27 -9.88
CA PHE A 21 -5.75 -6.29 -9.79
C PHE A 21 -6.81 -6.07 -10.88
N PRO A 22 -7.32 -7.15 -11.53
CA PRO A 22 -7.01 -8.57 -11.27
C PRO A 22 -5.82 -9.11 -12.08
N GLY A 23 -5.26 -8.33 -13.01
CA GLY A 23 -4.38 -8.84 -14.05
C GLY A 23 -2.97 -9.21 -13.60
N LYS A 24 -2.46 -8.64 -12.51
CA LYS A 24 -1.06 -8.74 -12.08
C LYS A 24 -0.04 -8.43 -13.19
N LYS A 25 -0.39 -7.49 -14.07
CA LYS A 25 0.42 -7.09 -15.24
C LYS A 25 1.43 -6.00 -14.89
N LEU A 26 1.14 -5.19 -13.88
CA LEU A 26 1.90 -4.03 -13.48
C LEU A 26 2.40 -4.21 -12.05
N VAL A 27 3.70 -4.02 -11.87
CA VAL A 27 4.31 -3.88 -10.54
C VAL A 27 4.14 -2.43 -10.09
N LEU A 28 3.36 -2.24 -9.02
CA LEU A 28 3.05 -0.94 -8.43
C LEU A 28 4.08 -0.52 -7.38
N SER A 29 4.64 -1.49 -6.66
CA SER A 29 5.69 -1.29 -5.67
C SER A 29 6.43 -2.61 -5.44
N SER A 30 7.70 -2.55 -5.06
CA SER A 30 8.53 -3.72 -4.78
C SER A 30 9.52 -3.39 -3.69
N GLU A 31 9.51 -4.18 -2.62
CA GLU A 31 10.38 -4.02 -1.46
C GLU A 31 11.01 -5.36 -1.09
N LYS A 32 12.20 -5.31 -0.49
CA LYS A 32 12.91 -6.49 0.02
C LYS A 32 13.20 -6.32 1.50
N THR A 33 13.09 -7.41 2.24
CA THR A 33 13.47 -7.47 3.65
C THR A 33 14.05 -8.84 3.97
N VAL A 34 14.68 -8.97 5.14
CA VAL A 34 15.19 -10.23 5.65
C VAL A 34 14.64 -10.43 7.06
N LEU A 35 13.93 -11.53 7.27
CA LEU A 35 13.42 -11.93 8.57
C LEU A 35 14.50 -12.77 9.25
N THR A 36 14.98 -12.35 10.41
CA THR A 36 16.10 -12.99 11.10
C THR A 36 15.63 -13.65 12.39
N PRO A 37 16.36 -14.64 12.92
CA PRO A 37 16.05 -15.22 14.23
C PRO A 37 16.05 -14.19 15.36
N ALA A 38 16.84 -13.12 15.25
CA ALA A 38 16.92 -12.05 16.25
C ALA A 38 15.59 -11.27 16.39
N THR A 39 14.74 -11.27 15.37
CA THR A 39 13.40 -10.63 15.40
C THR A 39 12.28 -11.66 15.46
N ASN A 40 12.57 -12.90 15.88
CA ASN A 40 11.64 -14.04 15.83
C ASN A 40 11.00 -14.20 14.45
N HIS A 41 11.80 -13.97 13.40
CA HIS A 41 11.36 -14.04 12.01
C HIS A 41 10.12 -13.18 11.70
N MET A 42 9.97 -12.05 12.40
CA MET A 42 8.92 -11.06 12.15
C MET A 42 9.53 -9.75 11.64
N GLY A 43 8.83 -9.09 10.71
CA GLY A 43 9.30 -7.85 10.10
C GLY A 43 8.18 -6.99 9.54
N ASN A 44 8.42 -5.68 9.53
CA ASN A 44 7.53 -4.70 8.92
C ASN A 44 8.08 -4.27 7.57
N VAL A 45 7.21 -4.25 6.55
CA VAL A 45 7.52 -3.67 5.25
C VAL A 45 6.52 -2.57 4.95
N THR A 46 7.06 -1.38 4.70
CA THR A 46 6.27 -0.23 4.27
C THR A 46 6.50 -0.04 2.78
N PHE A 47 5.41 0.10 2.03
CA PHE A 47 5.46 0.38 0.60
C PHE A 47 4.48 1.50 0.27
N MET A 48 4.79 2.22 -0.80
CA MET A 48 3.95 3.30 -1.32
C MET A 48 3.43 2.90 -2.69
N ILE A 49 2.12 2.98 -2.87
CA ILE A 49 1.48 2.79 -4.17
C ILE A 49 1.42 4.17 -4.84
N PRO A 50 2.06 4.37 -5.99
CA PRO A 50 2.00 5.66 -6.67
C PRO A 50 0.57 5.92 -7.17
N ALA A 51 0.16 7.19 -7.13
CA ALA A 51 -1.10 7.64 -7.73
C ALA A 51 -0.99 7.58 -9.27
N ASN A 52 -1.09 6.36 -9.81
CA ASN A 52 -0.97 6.10 -11.24
C ASN A 52 -2.32 6.28 -11.96
N ARG A 53 -2.30 6.16 -13.30
CA ARG A 53 -3.50 6.30 -14.13
C ARG A 53 -4.53 5.16 -13.93
N GLU A 54 -4.15 4.06 -13.29
CA GLU A 54 -5.05 2.92 -13.03
C GLU A 54 -5.95 3.18 -11.81
N PHE A 55 -5.46 3.99 -10.87
CA PHE A 55 -6.19 4.45 -9.68
C PHE A 55 -6.99 5.72 -9.93
N LYS A 56 -7.61 5.85 -11.12
CA LYS A 56 -8.59 6.91 -11.36
C LYS A 56 -9.91 6.61 -10.65
N SER A 57 -10.48 7.67 -10.08
CA SER A 57 -11.81 7.61 -9.46
C SER A 57 -12.86 7.39 -10.56
N GLU A 58 -13.44 6.20 -10.59
CA GLU A 58 -14.63 5.87 -11.38
C GLU A 58 -15.78 5.69 -10.40
N LYS A 59 -16.90 6.40 -10.62
CA LYS A 59 -18.06 6.33 -9.73
C LYS A 59 -18.53 4.89 -9.59
N GLY A 60 -18.60 4.42 -8.34
CA GLY A 60 -19.13 3.09 -7.99
C GLY A 60 -18.19 1.91 -8.17
N ARG A 61 -16.88 2.14 -8.42
CA ARG A 61 -15.92 1.05 -8.63
C ARG A 61 -14.81 1.02 -7.57
N ASN A 62 -14.86 0.00 -6.72
CA ASN A 62 -13.77 -0.35 -5.81
C ASN A 62 -12.53 -0.74 -6.60
N LYS A 63 -11.36 -0.23 -6.17
CA LYS A 63 -10.06 -0.58 -6.74
C LYS A 63 -9.32 -1.47 -5.75
N PHE A 64 -8.63 -2.47 -6.27
CA PHE A 64 -7.91 -3.45 -5.47
C PHE A 64 -6.47 -3.53 -5.94
N VAL A 65 -5.61 -4.05 -5.08
CA VAL A 65 -4.25 -4.49 -5.43
C VAL A 65 -3.99 -5.86 -4.85
N THR A 66 -3.07 -6.59 -5.47
CA THR A 66 -2.56 -7.84 -4.91
C THR A 66 -1.24 -7.58 -4.24
N VAL A 67 -1.16 -7.78 -2.92
CA VAL A 67 0.10 -7.81 -2.18
C VAL A 67 0.59 -9.25 -2.17
N GLN A 68 1.77 -9.48 -2.75
CA GLN A 68 2.41 -10.79 -2.84
C GLN A 68 3.73 -10.75 -2.07
N ALA A 69 3.94 -11.68 -1.16
CA ALA A 69 5.19 -11.87 -0.44
C ALA A 69 5.80 -13.24 -0.78
N THR A 70 7.07 -13.25 -1.20
CA THR A 70 7.80 -14.46 -1.59
C THR A 70 8.90 -14.75 -0.57
N PHE A 71 8.75 -15.85 0.17
CA PHE A 71 9.65 -16.37 1.19
C PHE A 71 10.44 -17.55 0.60
N GLY A 72 11.47 -17.27 -0.20
CA GLY A 72 12.17 -18.30 -0.97
C GLY A 72 11.22 -19.04 -1.93
N ALA A 73 10.89 -20.30 -1.63
CA ALA A 73 9.97 -21.11 -2.43
C ALA A 73 8.48 -20.90 -2.11
N GLN A 74 8.16 -20.30 -0.96
CA GLN A 74 6.77 -20.10 -0.53
C GLN A 74 6.27 -18.72 -0.96
N VAL A 75 5.04 -18.66 -1.47
CA VAL A 75 4.40 -17.40 -1.91
C VAL A 75 3.09 -17.23 -1.17
N VAL A 76 2.91 -16.05 -0.57
CA VAL A 76 1.68 -15.65 0.12
C VAL A 76 1.09 -14.44 -0.60
N GLU A 77 -0.22 -14.48 -0.86
CA GLU A 77 -0.92 -13.40 -1.55
C GLU A 77 -2.14 -12.92 -0.78
N LYS A 78 -2.38 -11.61 -0.85
CA LYS A 78 -3.58 -10.99 -0.32
C LYS A 78 -4.08 -9.90 -1.25
N VAL A 79 -5.36 -9.98 -1.61
CA VAL A 79 -6.07 -8.89 -2.31
C VAL A 79 -6.58 -7.90 -1.26
N VAL A 80 -6.30 -6.62 -1.46
CA VAL A 80 -6.69 -5.54 -0.55
C VAL A 80 -7.36 -4.40 -1.31
N LEU A 81 -8.35 -3.77 -0.67
CA LEU A 81 -9.05 -2.58 -1.19
C LEU A 81 -8.16 -1.34 -1.05
N VAL A 82 -8.15 -0.49 -2.08
CA VAL A 82 -7.42 0.79 -2.07
C VAL A 82 -8.41 1.94 -1.85
N SER A 83 -8.03 2.90 -1.00
CA SER A 83 -8.71 4.18 -0.85
C SER A 83 -7.96 5.26 -1.65
N LEU A 84 -8.70 6.12 -2.36
CA LEU A 84 -8.15 7.27 -3.09
C LEU A 84 -8.07 8.54 -2.23
N GLN A 85 -8.31 8.44 -0.92
CA GLN A 85 -8.21 9.56 0.00
C GLN A 85 -6.75 10.01 0.14
N SER A 86 -6.43 11.17 -0.44
CA SER A 86 -5.09 11.76 -0.40
C SER A 86 -5.10 13.05 0.41
N GLY A 87 -5.10 12.92 1.73
CA GLY A 87 -5.01 14.06 2.66
C GLY A 87 -6.33 14.79 2.88
N TYR A 88 -6.21 16.03 3.36
CA TYR A 88 -7.33 16.88 3.77
C TYR A 88 -7.11 18.30 3.25
N LEU A 89 -8.19 18.95 2.81
CA LEU A 89 -8.19 20.36 2.43
C LEU A 89 -8.91 21.16 3.52
N PHE A 90 -8.21 22.13 4.10
CA PHE A 90 -8.76 23.07 5.06
C PHE A 90 -8.81 24.45 4.43
N ILE A 91 -9.97 25.09 4.47
CA ILE A 91 -10.19 26.42 3.91
C ILE A 91 -10.45 27.36 5.07
N GLN A 92 -9.64 28.41 5.17
CA GLN A 92 -9.83 29.50 6.11
C GLN A 92 -9.96 30.80 5.33
N THR A 93 -11.09 31.47 5.49
CA THR A 93 -11.33 32.81 4.98
C THR A 93 -10.91 33.84 6.03
N ASP A 94 -10.69 35.09 5.62
CA ASP A 94 -10.41 36.18 6.56
C ASP A 94 -11.64 36.49 7.45
N LYS A 95 -12.86 36.28 6.92
CA LYS A 95 -14.13 36.47 7.64
C LYS A 95 -15.13 35.35 7.35
N THR A 96 -16.05 35.14 8.28
CA THR A 96 -17.14 34.15 8.13
C THR A 96 -18.32 34.68 7.31
N ILE A 97 -18.46 36.00 7.15
CA ILE A 97 -19.54 36.66 6.41
C ILE A 97 -19.02 37.93 5.70
N TYR A 98 -19.53 38.20 4.50
CA TYR A 98 -19.15 39.38 3.69
C TYR A 98 -20.39 40.21 3.34
N THR A 99 -20.23 41.54 3.33
CA THR A 99 -21.20 42.47 2.74
C THR A 99 -20.91 42.58 1.23
N PRO A 100 -21.93 42.62 0.36
CA PRO A 100 -21.72 42.78 -1.08
C PRO A 100 -20.80 43.98 -1.38
N GLY A 101 -19.77 43.76 -2.20
CA GLY A 101 -18.79 44.79 -2.59
C GLY A 101 -17.55 44.91 -1.70
N SER A 102 -17.45 44.12 -0.62
CA SER A 102 -16.19 43.97 0.13
C SER A 102 -15.33 42.85 -0.48
N THR A 103 -14.08 43.17 -0.84
CA THR A 103 -13.02 42.18 -1.14
C THR A 103 -12.17 41.92 0.08
#